data_AF-K1E440-F1
#
_entry.id   AF-K1E440-F1
#
_cell.length_a   1.000
_cell.length_b   1.000
_cell.length_c   1.000
_cell.angle_alpha   90.00
_cell.angle_beta   90.00
_cell.angle_gamma   90.00
#
_symmetry.space_group_name_H-M   'P 1'
#
loop_
_entity.id
_entity.type
_entity.pdbx_description
1 polymer ?
#
loop_
_entity_poly.entity_id
_entity_poly.type
_entity_poly.pdbx_seq_one_letter_code
_entity_poly.pdbx_strand_id
1 'polypeptide(L)'
;MTRQYYAWAGGTPDDHAALARMSAAGPADMGPLLASFRGGVGARALGRSLALLALVCVGLGAMVAGLAPGGPSLALVVGAWCVAAAVYLPAMLVVHLAARRTRQDVHRHGLVVRGPGSRAEALPWESMDPGRIFIATSVRAMTRMPLALPRQQAVLPPGVVVNAWTDRPLGSLPVAEALSQGYRYQPAPTDSPFGWWQLGPSDPRAFLQAVEAAMVADGYPAAGLTPFVLARRVRAGDLRRAPELQRERALVDPVVGLPQG
;
A
#
# COMPACT_ATOMS: atom_id res chain seq x y z
N MET A 1 -13.43 3.99 23.09
CA MET A 1 -14.36 3.93 21.96
C MET A 1 -14.49 5.33 21.37
N THR A 2 -13.99 5.56 20.16
CA THR A 2 -14.08 6.87 19.48
C THR A 2 -15.49 7.07 18.94
N ARG A 3 -16.02 8.30 19.06
CA ARG A 3 -17.41 8.70 18.73
C ARG A 3 -17.88 8.42 17.30
N GLN A 4 -16.99 8.00 16.39
CA GLN A 4 -17.31 7.74 14.98
C GLN A 4 -18.14 6.47 14.76
N TYR A 5 -18.17 5.53 15.73
CA TYR A 5 -19.04 4.34 15.69
C TYR A 5 -20.53 4.67 15.45
N TYR A 6 -21.01 5.82 15.95
CA TYR A 6 -22.41 6.24 15.85
C TYR A 6 -22.73 7.13 14.64
N ALA A 7 -21.74 7.49 13.83
CA ALA A 7 -21.98 8.29 12.62
C ALA A 7 -22.45 7.43 11.42
N TRP A 8 -22.36 6.11 11.55
CA TRP A 8 -22.69 5.12 10.53
C TRP A 8 -24.17 4.76 10.61
N ALA A 9 -25.00 5.43 9.82
CA ALA A 9 -26.48 5.38 9.92
C ALA A 9 -27.17 4.29 9.06
N GLY A 10 -26.51 3.17 8.76
CA GLY A 10 -27.11 2.08 7.98
C GLY A 10 -26.55 0.71 8.37
N GLY A 11 -27.24 -0.36 7.96
CA GLY A 11 -26.90 -1.76 8.31
C GLY A 11 -27.93 -2.42 9.22
N THR A 12 -27.83 -3.74 9.34
CA THR A 12 -28.60 -4.56 10.28
C THR A 12 -27.95 -4.53 11.69
N PRO A 13 -28.65 -4.96 12.75
CA PRO A 13 -28.04 -5.15 14.06
C PRO A 13 -26.78 -6.03 14.04
N ASP A 14 -26.75 -7.03 13.15
CA ASP A 14 -25.60 -7.92 12.96
C ASP A 14 -24.39 -7.19 12.35
N ASP A 15 -24.64 -6.25 11.42
CA ASP A 15 -23.58 -5.41 10.83
C ASP A 15 -22.95 -4.48 11.88
N HIS A 16 -23.77 -3.90 12.76
CA HIS A 16 -23.27 -3.10 13.87
C HIS A 16 -22.49 -3.95 14.89
N ALA A 17 -22.95 -5.16 15.18
CA ALA A 17 -22.21 -6.10 16.03
C ALA A 17 -20.87 -6.50 15.40
N ALA A 18 -20.82 -6.72 14.09
CA ALA A 18 -19.58 -6.97 13.36
C ALA A 18 -18.62 -5.77 13.43
N LEU A 19 -19.12 -4.55 13.25
CA LEU A 19 -18.32 -3.34 13.44
C LEU A 19 -17.80 -3.19 14.87
N ALA A 20 -18.62 -3.49 15.87
CA ALA A 20 -18.19 -3.45 17.26
C ALA A 20 -17.03 -4.42 17.50
N ARG A 21 -17.12 -5.65 16.98
CA ARG A 21 -16.04 -6.65 17.04
C ARG A 21 -14.77 -6.17 16.34
N MET A 22 -14.88 -5.71 15.09
CA MET A 22 -13.75 -5.18 14.33
C MET A 22 -13.09 -3.97 15.02
N SER A 23 -13.90 -3.08 15.60
CA SER A 23 -13.40 -1.90 16.32
C SER A 23 -12.69 -2.23 17.64
N ALA A 24 -13.08 -3.33 18.27
CA ALA A 24 -12.47 -3.82 19.50
C ALA A 24 -11.25 -4.71 19.22
N ALA A 25 -11.14 -5.28 18.02
CA ALA A 25 -10.08 -6.19 17.65
C ALA A 25 -8.71 -5.51 17.69
N GLY A 26 -7.82 -6.05 18.51
CA GLY A 26 -6.41 -5.69 18.58
C GLY A 26 -5.50 -6.78 18.00
N PRO A 27 -4.18 -6.49 17.90
CA PRO A 27 -3.21 -7.48 17.41
C PRO A 27 -3.18 -8.80 18.20
N ALA A 28 -3.55 -8.77 19.48
CA ALA A 28 -3.60 -9.95 20.33
C ALA A 28 -4.75 -10.90 19.95
N ASP A 29 -5.81 -10.37 19.35
CA ASP A 29 -7.03 -11.12 19.01
C ASP A 29 -6.92 -11.84 17.65
N MET A 30 -5.84 -11.57 16.88
CA MET A 30 -5.65 -12.17 15.55
C MET A 30 -5.18 -13.63 15.61
N GLY A 31 -4.91 -14.17 16.80
CA GLY A 31 -4.45 -15.54 16.99
C GLY A 31 -2.96 -15.73 16.63
N PRO A 32 -2.51 -16.99 16.47
CA PRO A 32 -1.10 -17.29 16.26
C PRO A 32 -0.57 -16.69 14.95
N LEU A 33 0.70 -16.27 15.00
CA LEU A 33 1.45 -15.82 13.83
C LEU A 33 1.72 -17.00 12.89
N LEU A 34 1.33 -16.87 11.63
CA LEU A 34 1.56 -17.88 10.59
C LEU A 34 2.76 -17.54 9.70
N ALA A 35 2.90 -16.27 9.33
CA ALA A 35 4.02 -15.79 8.53
C ALA A 35 4.30 -14.31 8.79
N SER A 36 5.53 -13.85 8.57
CA SER A 36 5.92 -12.46 8.76
C SER A 36 6.70 -11.95 7.55
N PHE A 37 6.27 -10.79 7.06
CA PHE A 37 6.86 -10.12 5.92
C PHE A 37 7.34 -8.73 6.34
N ARG A 38 8.47 -8.30 5.80
CA ARG A 38 8.96 -6.94 5.97
C ARG A 38 8.69 -6.15 4.72
N GLY A 39 8.60 -4.83 4.88
CA GLY A 39 8.64 -3.95 3.75
C GLY A 39 9.99 -4.02 3.03
N GLY A 40 9.95 -3.93 1.71
CA GLY A 40 11.16 -3.93 0.91
C GLY A 40 10.98 -3.28 -0.45
N VAL A 41 12.09 -2.83 -1.01
CA VAL A 41 12.15 -2.44 -2.42
C VAL A 41 12.45 -3.69 -3.23
N GLY A 42 11.49 -4.14 -4.04
CA GLY A 42 11.69 -5.31 -4.91
C GLY A 42 12.87 -5.10 -5.86
N ALA A 43 13.61 -6.16 -6.19
CA ALA A 43 14.81 -6.10 -7.03
C ALA A 43 14.56 -5.39 -8.39
N ARG A 44 13.37 -5.59 -8.98
CA ARG A 44 12.97 -4.89 -10.22
C ARG A 44 12.76 -3.39 -10.03
N ALA A 45 12.24 -2.96 -8.88
CA ALA A 45 12.06 -1.54 -8.57
C ALA A 45 13.43 -0.88 -8.38
N LEU A 46 14.34 -1.54 -7.65
CA LEU A 46 15.72 -1.10 -7.50
C LEU A 46 16.45 -1.04 -8.85
N GLY A 47 16.32 -2.06 -9.69
CA GLY A 47 16.92 -2.06 -11.03
C GLY A 47 16.42 -0.92 -11.91
N ARG A 48 15.11 -0.64 -11.90
CA ARG A 48 14.54 0.52 -12.63
C ARG A 48 15.03 1.85 -12.07
N SER A 49 15.20 1.94 -10.76
CA SER A 49 15.65 3.16 -10.09
C SER A 49 17.12 3.45 -10.44
N LEU A 50 17.99 2.43 -10.42
CA LEU A 50 19.38 2.53 -10.86
C LEU A 50 19.50 2.85 -12.36
N ALA A 51 18.66 2.25 -13.22
CA ALA A 51 18.64 2.58 -14.64
C ALA A 51 18.25 4.05 -14.89
N LEU A 52 17.29 4.59 -14.12
CA LEU A 52 16.93 6.00 -14.18
C LEU A 52 18.09 6.90 -13.73
N LEU A 53 18.80 6.54 -12.66
CA LEU A 53 20.00 7.27 -12.24
C LEU A 53 21.04 7.32 -13.35
N ALA A 54 21.33 6.17 -13.99
CA ALA A 54 22.28 6.11 -15.08
C ALA A 54 21.87 7.02 -16.25
N LEU A 55 20.58 7.03 -16.61
CA LEU A 55 20.03 7.90 -17.66
C LEU A 55 20.14 9.38 -17.30
N VAL A 56 19.88 9.75 -16.03
CA VAL A 56 20.05 11.12 -15.53
C VAL A 56 21.52 11.53 -15.59
N CYS A 57 22.45 10.66 -15.18
CA CYS A 57 23.89 10.92 -15.29
C CYS A 57 24.28 11.18 -16.76
N VAL A 58 23.87 10.30 -17.68
CA VAL A 58 24.15 10.48 -19.12
C VAL A 58 23.61 11.81 -19.65
N GLY A 59 22.35 12.14 -19.32
CA GLY A 59 21.72 13.39 -19.72
C GLY A 59 22.43 14.63 -19.15
N LEU A 60 22.79 14.61 -17.86
CA LEU A 60 23.57 15.67 -17.22
C LEU A 60 24.94 15.81 -17.88
N GLY A 61 25.61 14.70 -18.21
CA GLY A 61 26.90 14.71 -18.89
C GLY A 61 26.80 15.33 -20.28
N ALA A 62 25.78 14.99 -21.06
CA ALA A 62 25.53 15.59 -22.37
C ALA A 62 25.20 17.08 -22.28
N MET A 63 24.40 17.48 -21.29
CA MET A 63 24.06 18.89 -21.04
C MET A 63 25.31 19.70 -20.67
N VAL A 64 26.13 19.18 -19.75
CA VAL A 64 27.42 19.77 -19.37
C VAL A 64 28.34 19.89 -20.58
N ALA A 65 28.38 18.88 -21.44
CA ALA A 65 29.17 18.89 -22.66
C ALA A 65 28.73 19.96 -23.66
N GLY A 66 27.43 20.18 -23.81
CA GLY A 66 26.89 21.17 -24.74
C GLY A 66 27.00 22.62 -24.25
N LEU A 67 27.09 22.85 -22.94
CA LEU A 67 27.11 24.19 -22.33
C LEU A 67 28.52 24.72 -22.02
N ALA A 68 29.57 23.91 -22.15
CA ALA A 68 30.93 24.31 -21.82
C ALA A 68 31.61 25.08 -22.99
N PRO A 69 31.87 26.39 -22.86
CA PRO A 69 32.62 27.14 -23.87
C PRO A 69 34.07 26.63 -23.91
N GLY A 70 34.47 26.04 -25.04
CA GLY A 70 35.80 25.43 -25.22
C GLY A 70 35.85 23.91 -25.08
N GLY A 71 34.71 23.26 -24.84
CA GLY A 71 34.59 21.81 -24.70
C GLY A 71 34.63 21.34 -23.23
N PRO A 72 33.88 20.29 -22.86
CA PRO A 72 33.85 19.80 -21.49
C PRO A 72 35.16 19.14 -21.10
N SER A 73 35.72 19.53 -19.95
CA SER A 73 36.73 18.69 -19.32
C SER A 73 36.07 17.41 -18.78
N LEU A 74 36.75 16.28 -18.94
CA LEU A 74 36.30 14.98 -18.40
C LEU A 74 35.98 15.09 -16.89
N ALA A 75 36.79 15.88 -16.17
CA ALA A 75 36.59 16.14 -14.74
C ALA A 75 35.24 16.78 -14.41
N LEU A 76 34.73 17.68 -15.26
CA LEU A 76 33.47 18.39 -15.00
C LEU A 76 32.26 17.49 -15.26
N VAL A 77 32.32 16.65 -16.31
CA VAL A 77 31.30 15.62 -16.58
C VAL A 77 31.26 14.58 -15.46
N VAL A 78 32.41 14.04 -15.07
CA VAL A 78 32.51 13.07 -13.97
C VAL A 78 32.05 13.70 -12.64
N GLY A 79 32.42 14.96 -12.37
CA GLY A 79 31.96 15.70 -11.21
C GLY A 79 30.42 15.80 -11.14
N ALA A 80 29.77 16.10 -12.26
CA ALA A 80 28.30 16.14 -12.33
C ALA A 80 27.66 14.78 -12.05
N TRP A 81 28.24 13.68 -12.57
CA TRP A 81 27.77 12.32 -12.26
C TRP A 81 27.94 11.97 -10.79
N CYS A 82 29.09 12.30 -10.20
CA CYS A 82 29.37 12.07 -8.79
C CYS A 82 28.38 12.82 -7.89
N VAL A 83 28.05 14.08 -8.20
CA VAL A 83 27.04 14.84 -7.45
C VAL A 83 25.66 14.21 -7.55
N ALA A 84 25.24 13.83 -8.76
CA ALA A 84 23.94 13.17 -8.96
C ALA A 84 23.85 11.85 -8.18
N ALA A 85 24.89 11.01 -8.24
CA ALA A 85 24.96 9.76 -7.48
C ALA A 85 25.01 10.01 -5.96
N ALA A 86 25.78 11.00 -5.51
CA ALA A 86 25.93 11.35 -4.10
C ALA A 86 24.63 11.85 -3.46
N VAL A 87 23.73 12.48 -4.23
CA VAL A 87 22.39 12.87 -3.74
C VAL A 87 21.42 11.69 -3.81
N TYR A 88 21.44 10.95 -4.92
CA TYR A 88 20.45 9.91 -5.20
C TYR A 88 20.61 8.66 -4.31
N LEU A 89 21.84 8.17 -4.14
CA LEU A 89 22.09 6.92 -3.42
C LEU A 89 21.70 7.03 -1.93
N PRO A 90 22.01 8.12 -1.20
CA PRO A 90 21.51 8.30 0.16
C PRO A 90 19.99 8.40 0.22
N ALA A 91 19.35 9.09 -0.72
CA ALA A 91 17.88 9.16 -0.76
C ALA A 91 17.24 7.77 -0.93
N MET A 92 17.79 6.95 -1.84
CA MET A 92 17.37 5.56 -2.02
C MET A 92 17.63 4.69 -0.78
N LEU A 93 18.76 4.91 -0.09
CA LEU A 93 19.06 4.22 1.16
C LEU A 93 18.02 4.57 2.24
N VAL A 94 17.67 5.85 2.40
CA VAL A 94 16.63 6.29 3.34
C VAL A 94 15.29 5.64 3.01
N VAL A 95 14.90 5.62 1.73
CA VAL A 95 13.67 4.94 1.24
C VAL A 95 13.67 3.46 1.60
N HIS A 96 14.79 2.76 1.37
CA HIS A 96 14.91 1.33 1.66
C HIS A 96 14.87 1.04 3.16
N LEU A 97 15.56 1.85 3.97
CA LEU A 97 15.54 1.73 5.43
C LEU A 97 14.15 2.02 5.99
N ALA A 98 13.44 3.02 5.46
CA ALA A 98 12.06 3.31 5.82
C ALA A 98 11.12 2.14 5.48
N ALA A 99 11.26 1.56 4.28
CA ALA A 99 10.48 0.39 3.88
C ALA A 99 10.70 -0.79 4.83
N ARG A 100 11.95 -1.08 5.22
CA ARG A 100 12.30 -2.17 6.14
C ARG A 100 11.77 -2.02 7.56
N ARG A 101 11.39 -0.81 7.97
CA ARG A 101 10.73 -0.57 9.27
C ARG A 101 9.27 -1.02 9.27
N THR A 102 8.70 -1.26 8.09
CA THR A 102 7.34 -1.78 8.00
C THR A 102 7.32 -3.31 8.13
N ARG A 103 6.27 -3.82 8.76
CA ARG A 103 6.02 -5.25 8.94
C ARG A 103 4.57 -5.58 8.63
N GLN A 104 4.38 -6.70 7.94
CA GLN A 104 3.09 -7.29 7.65
C GLN A 104 3.12 -8.72 8.21
N ASP A 105 2.47 -8.91 9.34
CA ASP A 105 2.39 -10.19 10.02
C ASP A 105 1.04 -10.83 9.67
N VAL A 106 1.08 -12.04 9.09
CA VAL A 106 -0.11 -12.84 8.74
C VAL A 106 -0.42 -13.75 9.92
N HIS A 107 -1.58 -13.56 10.52
CA HIS A 107 -2.05 -14.35 11.65
C HIS A 107 -3.23 -15.23 11.23
N ARG A 108 -3.66 -16.12 12.13
CA ARG A 108 -4.81 -17.01 11.89
C ARG A 108 -6.08 -16.26 11.50
N HIS A 109 -6.41 -15.16 12.19
CA HIS A 109 -7.69 -14.45 12.05
C HIS A 109 -7.58 -13.05 11.42
N GLY A 110 -6.37 -12.64 11.00
CA GLY A 110 -6.18 -11.33 10.36
C GLY A 110 -4.75 -10.99 9.98
N LEU A 111 -4.56 -9.79 9.44
CA LEU A 111 -3.25 -9.16 9.30
C LEU A 111 -2.97 -8.26 10.50
N VAL A 112 -1.73 -8.27 10.96
CA VAL A 112 -1.20 -7.22 11.83
C VAL A 112 -0.17 -6.42 11.05
N VAL A 113 -0.44 -5.14 10.88
CA VAL A 113 0.40 -4.24 10.09
C VAL A 113 1.09 -3.24 11.00
N ARG A 114 2.37 -2.99 10.74
CA ARG A 114 3.22 -2.07 11.52
C ARG A 114 3.94 -1.14 10.57
N GLY A 115 3.67 0.16 10.66
CA GLY A 115 4.33 1.20 9.89
C GLY A 115 5.50 1.86 10.64
N PRO A 116 6.26 2.75 10.00
CA PRO A 116 7.37 3.45 10.63
C PRO A 116 6.81 4.43 11.66
N GLY A 117 6.95 4.10 12.95
CA GLY A 117 6.42 4.93 14.04
C GLY A 117 4.90 4.83 14.26
N SER A 118 4.22 3.88 13.61
CA SER A 118 2.80 3.61 13.88
C SER A 118 2.64 2.53 14.96
N ARG A 119 1.50 2.56 15.65
CA ARG A 119 1.06 1.41 16.45
C ARG A 119 0.77 0.24 15.50
N ALA A 120 0.89 -1.00 16.02
CA ALA A 120 0.42 -2.17 15.31
C ALA A 120 -1.10 -2.10 15.17
N GLU A 121 -1.59 -2.22 13.94
CA GLU A 121 -3.02 -2.18 13.61
C GLU A 121 -3.46 -3.57 13.16
N ALA A 122 -4.60 -4.01 13.69
CA ALA A 122 -5.20 -5.31 13.37
C ALA A 122 -6.23 -5.13 12.27
N LEU A 123 -6.15 -5.98 11.25
CA LEU A 123 -7.04 -6.02 10.11
C LEU A 123 -7.66 -7.43 10.08
N PRO A 124 -8.83 -7.63 10.69
CA PRO A 124 -9.51 -8.92 10.69
C PRO A 124 -9.85 -9.39 9.28
N TRP A 125 -9.85 -10.70 9.03
CA TRP A 125 -10.22 -11.25 7.72
C TRP A 125 -11.64 -10.89 7.29
N GLU A 126 -12.59 -10.81 8.22
CA GLU A 126 -13.98 -10.36 7.96
C GLU A 126 -14.07 -8.94 7.37
N SER A 127 -13.04 -8.12 7.59
CA SER A 127 -12.98 -6.78 7.05
C SER A 127 -12.45 -6.71 5.61
N MET A 128 -11.79 -7.78 5.14
CA MET A 128 -11.14 -7.83 3.84
C MET A 128 -11.96 -8.62 2.83
N ASP A 129 -12.15 -8.03 1.65
CA ASP A 129 -12.73 -8.73 0.51
C ASP A 129 -11.62 -9.22 -0.44
N PRO A 130 -11.40 -10.54 -0.59
CA PRO A 130 -10.43 -11.11 -1.53
C PRO A 130 -10.57 -10.55 -2.95
N GLY A 131 -11.81 -10.31 -3.41
CA GLY A 131 -12.11 -9.79 -4.75
C GLY A 131 -11.67 -8.34 -4.98
N ARG A 132 -11.33 -7.60 -3.91
CA ARG A 132 -10.88 -6.20 -3.97
C ARG A 132 -9.38 -6.03 -3.74
N ILE A 133 -8.65 -7.14 -3.56
CA ILE A 133 -7.19 -7.12 -3.45
C ILE A 133 -6.58 -7.03 -4.85
N PHE A 134 -5.58 -6.15 -5.02
CA PHE A 134 -4.85 -6.03 -6.29
C PHE A 134 -3.42 -5.53 -6.07
N ILE A 135 -2.59 -5.58 -7.12
CA ILE A 135 -1.23 -5.03 -7.09
C ILE A 135 -1.17 -3.71 -7.85
N ALA A 136 -0.87 -2.62 -7.16
CA ALA A 136 -0.54 -1.35 -7.78
C ALA A 136 0.90 -1.38 -8.32
N THR A 137 1.06 -1.24 -9.64
CA THR A 137 2.37 -1.40 -10.32
C THR A 137 3.10 -0.09 -10.64
N SER A 138 2.50 1.05 -10.30
CA SER A 138 3.08 2.37 -10.55
C SER A 138 2.80 3.33 -9.40
N VAL A 139 3.71 4.29 -9.18
CA VAL A 139 3.52 5.36 -8.19
C VAL A 139 2.20 6.08 -8.43
N ARG A 140 1.87 6.37 -9.70
CA ARG A 140 0.60 7.02 -10.07
C ARG A 140 -0.65 6.18 -9.74
N ALA A 141 -0.55 4.86 -9.70
CA ALA A 141 -1.67 4.01 -9.28
C ALA A 141 -1.83 4.08 -7.76
N MET A 142 -0.72 4.04 -7.03
CA MET A 142 -0.70 4.20 -5.58
C MET A 142 -1.24 5.59 -5.15
N THR A 143 -0.88 6.66 -5.86
CA THR A 143 -1.35 8.02 -5.53
C THR A 143 -2.79 8.35 -5.94
N ARG A 144 -3.45 7.45 -6.66
CA ARG A 144 -4.86 7.59 -7.05
C ARG A 144 -5.82 6.90 -6.09
N MET A 145 -5.30 6.20 -5.09
CA MET A 145 -6.13 5.58 -4.06
C MET A 145 -6.45 6.61 -2.97
N PRO A 146 -7.66 6.56 -2.39
CA PRO A 146 -7.99 7.33 -1.21
C PRO A 146 -7.29 6.75 0.01
N LEU A 147 -6.03 7.14 0.21
CA LEU A 147 -5.19 6.60 1.25
C LEU A 147 -4.77 7.70 2.21
N ALA A 148 -4.78 7.39 3.51
CA ALA A 148 -4.11 8.23 4.49
C ALA A 148 -2.64 7.77 4.60
N LEU A 149 -1.69 8.70 4.73
CA LEU A 149 -0.26 8.40 4.96
C LEU A 149 0.03 7.25 5.96
N PRO A 150 -0.62 7.14 7.14
CA PRO A 150 -0.34 6.03 8.07
C PRO A 150 -0.66 4.63 7.51
N ARG A 151 -1.56 4.54 6.52
CA ARG A 151 -1.94 3.29 5.83
C ARG A 151 -1.07 3.01 4.60
N GLN A 152 -0.07 3.87 4.34
CA GLN A 152 0.94 3.70 3.30
C GLN A 152 2.20 3.07 3.87
N GLN A 153 2.38 1.77 3.61
CA GLN A 153 3.60 1.05 3.98
C GLN A 153 4.49 0.76 2.78
N ALA A 154 3.92 0.72 1.58
CA ALA A 154 4.68 0.64 0.34
C ALA A 154 5.30 2.00 -0.02
N VAL A 155 6.63 2.04 -0.09
CA VAL A 155 7.39 3.25 -0.47
C VAL A 155 7.64 3.31 -1.99
N LEU A 156 7.73 2.15 -2.65
CA LEU A 156 7.86 2.02 -4.09
C LEU A 156 6.98 0.87 -4.61
N PRO A 157 6.46 0.96 -5.85
CA PRO A 157 5.72 -0.13 -6.45
C PRO A 157 6.64 -1.34 -6.74
N PRO A 158 6.10 -2.58 -6.78
CA PRO A 158 4.69 -2.92 -6.62
C PRO A 158 4.22 -2.88 -5.16
N GLY A 159 3.02 -2.35 -4.93
CA GLY A 159 2.33 -2.41 -3.62
C GLY A 159 1.11 -3.32 -3.70
N VAL A 160 0.90 -4.17 -2.69
CA VAL A 160 -0.34 -4.92 -2.52
C VAL A 160 -1.36 -4.00 -1.85
N VAL A 161 -2.50 -3.81 -2.51
CA VAL A 161 -3.55 -2.90 -2.05
C VAL A 161 -4.71 -3.73 -1.56
N VAL A 162 -5.16 -3.45 -0.33
CA VAL A 162 -6.31 -4.12 0.30
C VAL A 162 -7.27 -3.07 0.86
N ASN A 163 -8.58 -3.37 0.81
CA ASN A 163 -9.59 -2.60 1.53
C ASN A 163 -9.94 -3.38 2.80
N ALA A 164 -9.73 -2.79 3.96
CA ALA A 164 -9.86 -3.46 5.25
C ALA A 164 -10.33 -2.47 6.33
N TRP A 165 -10.68 -2.98 7.52
CA TRP A 165 -11.07 -2.14 8.66
C TRP A 165 -9.99 -1.10 8.99
N THR A 166 -10.40 0.04 9.54
CA THR A 166 -9.48 1.04 10.07
C THR A 166 -10.08 1.73 11.29
N ASP A 167 -9.27 1.91 12.33
CA ASP A 167 -9.64 2.72 13.50
C ASP A 167 -9.45 4.23 13.26
N ARG A 168 -8.94 4.60 12.08
CA ARG A 168 -8.57 5.95 11.63
C ARG A 168 -9.11 6.20 10.23
N PRO A 169 -10.42 6.45 10.09
CA PRO A 169 -10.98 6.86 8.81
C PRO A 169 -10.35 8.19 8.35
N LEU A 170 -10.49 8.48 7.05
CA LEU A 170 -10.06 9.77 6.50
C LEU A 170 -10.79 10.91 7.20
N GLY A 171 -10.12 12.04 7.42
CA GLY A 171 -10.61 13.16 8.23
C GLY A 171 -10.16 13.13 9.69
N SER A 172 -9.50 12.06 10.16
CA SER A 172 -9.13 11.88 11.57
C SER A 172 -7.76 12.44 11.92
N LEU A 173 -6.88 12.64 10.93
CA LEU A 173 -5.52 13.17 11.13
C LEU A 173 -5.24 14.33 10.17
N PRO A 174 -5.72 15.56 10.49
CA PRO A 174 -5.68 16.70 9.57
C PRO A 174 -4.29 17.03 9.03
N VAL A 175 -3.24 16.90 9.85
CA VAL A 175 -1.85 17.18 9.45
C VAL A 175 -1.31 16.13 8.46
N ALA A 176 -1.58 14.85 8.69
CA ALA A 176 -1.18 13.78 7.77
C ALA A 176 -1.99 13.83 6.47
N GLU A 177 -3.25 14.26 6.54
CA GLU A 177 -4.14 14.39 5.39
C GLU A 177 -3.84 15.65 4.55
N ALA A 178 -3.40 16.74 5.18
CA ALA A 178 -2.85 17.91 4.50
C ALA A 178 -1.63 17.53 3.64
N LEU A 179 -0.74 16.69 4.18
CA LEU A 179 0.38 16.11 3.42
C LEU A 179 -0.07 15.09 2.36
N SER A 180 -1.32 14.63 2.45
CA SER A 180 -1.97 13.74 1.48
C SER A 180 -2.80 14.51 0.44
N GLN A 181 -2.73 15.85 0.37
CA GLN A 181 -3.42 16.66 -0.66
C GLN A 181 -2.95 16.39 -2.10
N GLY A 182 -1.81 15.71 -2.27
CA GLY A 182 -1.35 15.22 -3.57
C GLY A 182 -2.11 13.99 -4.10
N TYR A 183 -2.94 13.34 -3.27
CA TYR A 183 -3.78 12.21 -3.66
C TYR A 183 -5.05 12.71 -4.34
N ARG A 184 -5.31 12.22 -5.56
CA ARG A 184 -6.35 12.78 -6.44
C ARG A 184 -7.78 12.42 -6.05
N TYR A 185 -7.95 11.55 -5.06
CA TYR A 185 -9.23 11.06 -4.60
C TYR A 185 -9.20 11.02 -3.06
N GLN A 186 -10.06 11.80 -2.42
CA GLN A 186 -10.32 11.77 -0.98
C GLN A 186 -11.82 11.48 -0.82
N PRO A 187 -12.24 10.33 -0.24
CA PRO A 187 -13.62 10.06 0.11
C PRO A 187 -14.02 11.01 1.25
N ALA A 188 -15.32 11.25 1.43
CA ALA A 188 -15.74 11.97 2.62
C ALA A 188 -15.49 11.09 3.87
N PRO A 189 -15.16 11.69 5.03
CA PRO A 189 -14.91 10.98 6.31
C PRO A 189 -15.99 10.02 6.80
N THR A 190 -17.17 10.03 6.16
CA THR A 190 -18.39 9.32 6.55
C THR A 190 -18.78 8.19 5.60
N ASP A 191 -18.02 7.96 4.52
CA ASP A 191 -18.50 7.13 3.39
C ASP A 191 -18.14 5.64 3.48
N SER A 192 -17.09 5.26 4.23
CA SER A 192 -16.76 3.85 4.53
C SER A 192 -16.15 3.65 5.93
N PRO A 193 -16.47 2.56 6.68
CA PRO A 193 -15.75 2.18 7.89
C PRO A 193 -14.44 1.44 7.53
N PHE A 194 -14.25 1.15 6.25
CA PHE A 194 -13.10 0.49 5.69
C PHE A 194 -12.21 1.50 4.99
N GLY A 195 -10.92 1.19 4.96
CA GLY A 195 -9.89 2.01 4.37
C GLY A 195 -9.04 1.24 3.41
N TRP A 196 -8.49 1.94 2.42
CA TRP A 196 -7.43 1.35 1.63
C TRP A 196 -6.11 1.33 2.40
N TRP A 197 -5.41 0.22 2.26
CA TRP A 197 -4.09 -0.04 2.80
C TRP A 197 -3.13 -0.37 1.66
N GLN A 198 -1.97 0.27 1.66
CA GLN A 198 -0.90 0.00 0.69
C GLN A 198 0.23 -0.73 1.39
N LEU A 199 0.24 -2.05 1.23
CA LEU A 199 1.23 -2.93 1.82
C LEU A 199 2.42 -3.11 0.86
N GLY A 200 3.63 -3.06 1.39
CA GLY A 200 4.86 -3.14 0.59
C GLY A 200 5.71 -4.38 0.86
N PRO A 201 5.15 -5.61 0.93
CA PRO A 201 5.91 -6.79 1.31
C PRO A 201 7.09 -7.01 0.34
N SER A 202 8.23 -7.42 0.88
CA SER A 202 9.45 -7.68 0.08
C SER A 202 9.25 -8.77 -0.98
N ASP A 203 8.37 -9.74 -0.70
CA ASP A 203 7.91 -10.75 -1.65
C ASP A 203 6.37 -10.76 -1.69
N PRO A 204 5.76 -10.03 -2.65
CA PRO A 204 4.30 -9.99 -2.79
C PRO A 204 3.67 -11.34 -3.08
N ARG A 205 4.37 -12.27 -3.78
CA ARG A 205 3.80 -13.58 -4.10
C ARG A 205 3.71 -14.43 -2.84
N ALA A 206 4.82 -14.55 -2.10
CA ALA A 206 4.83 -15.32 -0.86
C ALA A 206 3.86 -14.73 0.19
N PHE A 207 3.77 -13.41 0.25
CA PHE A 207 2.79 -12.72 1.09
C PHE A 207 1.35 -13.11 0.73
N LEU A 208 0.97 -13.03 -0.55
CA LEU A 208 -0.38 -13.39 -1.00
C LEU A 208 -0.70 -14.87 -0.76
N GLN A 209 0.27 -15.77 -0.93
CA GLN A 209 0.10 -17.19 -0.62
C GLN A 209 -0.20 -17.44 0.86
N ALA A 210 0.52 -16.73 1.74
CA ALA A 210 0.28 -16.83 3.18
C ALA A 210 -1.10 -16.25 3.57
N VAL A 211 -1.50 -15.12 2.98
CA VAL A 211 -2.83 -14.53 3.19
C VAL A 211 -3.93 -15.47 2.71
N GLU A 212 -3.81 -16.02 1.49
CA GLU A 212 -4.75 -16.98 0.93
C GLU A 212 -4.90 -18.20 1.85
N ALA A 213 -3.80 -18.82 2.25
CA ALA A 213 -3.82 -20.00 3.12
C ALA A 213 -4.48 -19.70 4.47
N ALA A 214 -4.16 -18.54 5.08
CA ALA A 214 -4.74 -18.12 6.35
C ALA A 214 -6.25 -17.86 6.23
N MET A 215 -6.68 -17.10 5.22
CA MET A 215 -8.09 -16.79 5.00
C MET A 215 -8.91 -18.06 4.71
N VAL A 216 -8.41 -18.97 3.87
CA VAL A 216 -9.08 -20.24 3.57
C VAL A 216 -9.18 -21.12 4.82
N ALA A 217 -8.10 -21.21 5.61
CA ALA A 217 -8.11 -21.97 6.86
C ALA A 217 -9.06 -21.38 7.91
N ASP A 218 -9.31 -20.07 7.85
CA ASP A 218 -10.26 -19.36 8.71
C ASP A 218 -11.69 -19.31 8.13
N GLY A 219 -11.94 -20.01 7.02
CA GLY A 219 -13.29 -20.20 6.45
C GLY A 219 -13.74 -19.15 5.44
N TYR A 220 -12.85 -18.25 4.98
CA TYR A 220 -13.20 -17.22 4.00
C TYR A 220 -13.03 -17.72 2.55
N PRO A 221 -13.83 -17.20 1.60
CA PRO A 221 -13.78 -17.58 0.18
C PRO A 221 -12.59 -16.93 -0.55
N ALA A 222 -11.37 -17.30 -0.16
CA ALA A 222 -10.12 -16.74 -0.69
C ALA A 222 -9.31 -17.73 -1.55
N ALA A 223 -9.78 -18.96 -1.76
CA ALA A 223 -9.09 -19.95 -2.59
C ALA A 223 -8.94 -19.46 -4.04
N GLY A 224 -7.71 -19.39 -4.55
CA GLY A 224 -7.36 -18.79 -5.84
C GLY A 224 -6.90 -17.32 -5.75
N LEU A 225 -6.79 -16.74 -4.55
CA LEU A 225 -6.47 -15.32 -4.36
C LEU A 225 -5.11 -14.97 -4.99
N THR A 226 -4.07 -15.76 -4.73
CA THR A 226 -2.72 -15.47 -5.23
C THR A 226 -2.69 -15.37 -6.76
N PRO A 227 -3.11 -16.38 -7.54
CA PRO A 227 -3.10 -16.26 -9.00
C PRO A 227 -4.01 -15.14 -9.51
N PHE A 228 -5.17 -14.93 -8.90
CA PHE A 228 -6.09 -13.84 -9.23
C PHE A 228 -5.41 -12.45 -9.09
N VAL A 229 -4.83 -12.17 -7.94
CA VAL A 229 -4.17 -10.89 -7.64
C VAL A 229 -2.91 -10.69 -8.50
N LEU A 230 -2.14 -11.75 -8.75
CA LEU A 230 -0.94 -11.67 -9.59
C LEU A 230 -1.28 -11.36 -11.06
N ALA A 231 -2.43 -11.82 -11.55
CA ALA A 231 -2.98 -11.46 -12.86
C ALA A 231 -3.56 -10.03 -12.85
N ARG A 232 -4.15 -9.60 -11.74
CA ARG A 232 -4.75 -8.27 -11.55
C ARG A 232 -3.74 -7.20 -11.14
N ARG A 233 -2.79 -6.92 -12.04
CA ARG A 233 -1.79 -5.85 -11.90
C ARG A 233 -2.31 -4.53 -12.44
N VAL A 234 -2.65 -3.63 -11.54
CA VAL A 234 -3.33 -2.38 -11.87
C VAL A 234 -2.31 -1.25 -12.09
N ARG A 235 -2.48 -0.51 -13.20
CA ARG A 235 -1.82 0.77 -13.47
C ARG A 235 -2.80 1.92 -13.28
N ALA A 236 -2.27 3.14 -13.23
CA ALA A 236 -3.09 4.33 -13.02
C ALA A 236 -4.19 4.55 -14.08
N GLY A 237 -3.96 4.07 -15.31
CA GLY A 237 -4.94 4.13 -16.40
C GLY A 237 -6.14 3.22 -16.17
N ASP A 238 -5.91 2.04 -15.56
CA ASP A 238 -6.95 1.05 -15.31
C ASP A 238 -7.91 1.54 -14.22
N LEU A 239 -7.38 2.16 -13.17
CA LEU A 239 -8.20 2.81 -12.13
C LEU A 239 -9.18 3.84 -12.70
N ARG A 240 -8.80 4.56 -13.76
CA ARG A 240 -9.72 5.51 -14.43
C ARG A 240 -10.86 4.81 -15.17
N ARG A 241 -10.62 3.60 -15.68
CA ARG A 241 -11.58 2.80 -16.46
C ARG A 241 -12.44 1.88 -15.58
N ALA A 242 -11.98 1.62 -14.36
CA ALA A 242 -12.57 0.74 -13.37
C ALA A 242 -12.74 1.48 -12.02
N PRO A 243 -13.63 2.49 -11.94
CA PRO A 243 -13.82 3.28 -10.71
C PRO A 243 -14.28 2.44 -9.51
N GLU A 244 -14.91 1.29 -9.74
CA GLU A 244 -15.29 0.32 -8.72
C GLU A 244 -14.10 -0.21 -7.92
N LEU A 245 -12.89 -0.21 -8.49
CA LEU A 245 -11.64 -0.54 -7.79
C LEU A 245 -11.18 0.54 -6.80
N GLN A 246 -11.68 1.76 -6.94
CA GLN A 246 -11.36 2.88 -6.05
C GLN A 246 -12.42 3.06 -4.96
N ARG A 247 -13.59 2.43 -5.11
CA ARG A 247 -14.68 2.52 -4.16
C ARG A 247 -14.34 1.66 -2.93
N GLU A 248 -14.23 2.32 -1.79
CA GLU A 248 -14.14 1.62 -0.51
C GLU A 248 -15.37 0.71 -0.33
N ARG A 249 -15.18 -0.41 0.36
CA ARG A 249 -16.28 -1.32 0.67
C ARG A 249 -17.32 -0.56 1.50
N ALA A 250 -18.61 -0.71 1.21
CA ALA A 250 -19.64 -0.20 2.12
C ALA A 250 -19.83 -1.18 3.29
N LEU A 251 -20.35 -0.71 4.43
CA LEU A 251 -20.69 -1.63 5.54
C LEU A 251 -21.62 -2.77 5.08
N VAL A 252 -22.60 -2.42 4.24
CA VAL A 252 -23.60 -3.34 3.70
C VAL A 252 -23.06 -4.24 2.58
N ASP A 253 -21.82 -4.02 2.11
CA ASP A 253 -21.23 -4.88 1.08
C ASP A 253 -20.78 -6.20 1.75
N PRO A 254 -21.33 -7.37 1.35
CA PRO A 254 -20.88 -8.65 1.88
C PRO A 254 -19.43 -8.93 1.45
N VAL A 255 -18.73 -9.82 2.17
CA VAL A 255 -17.47 -10.40 1.68
C VAL A 255 -17.83 -11.33 0.53
N VAL A 256 -17.68 -10.85 -0.71
CA VAL A 256 -18.10 -11.57 -1.91
C VAL A 256 -17.12 -12.72 -2.23
N GLY A 257 -15.85 -12.56 -1.87
CA GLY A 257 -14.79 -13.50 -2.25
C GLY A 257 -14.26 -13.19 -3.65
N LEU A 258 -13.66 -14.17 -4.31
CA LEU A 258 -13.16 -13.98 -5.67
C LEU A 258 -14.31 -13.98 -6.70
N PRO A 259 -14.22 -13.17 -7.78
CA PRO A 259 -15.19 -13.24 -8.86
C PRO A 259 -15.26 -14.66 -9.43
N GLN A 260 -16.46 -15.22 -9.51
CA GLN A 260 -16.69 -16.46 -10.25
C GLN A 260 -16.63 -16.12 -11.75
N GLY A 261 -15.63 -16.67 -12.44
CA GLY A 261 -15.46 -16.53 -13.89
C GLY A 261 -16.30 -17.54 -14.66
#